data_AF-A0A3P9PL16-F1
#
_entry.id   AF-A0A3P9PL16-F1
#
_cell.length_a   1.000
_cell.length_b   1.000
_cell.length_c   1.000
_cell.angle_alpha   90.00
_cell.angle_beta   90.00
_cell.angle_gamma   90.00
#
_symmetry.space_group_name_H-M   'P 1'
#
loop_
_entity.id
_entity.type
_entity.pdbx_description
1 polymer ?
#
loop_
_entity_poly.entity_id
_entity_poly.type
_entity_poly.pdbx_seq_one_letter_code
_entity_poly.pdbx_strand_id
1 'polypeptide(L)'
;MTNEGDKKSRFYACSCFTTDNIFLDDYKLHVRFVSEHQFRLEYQPLLTRFGCVTEQQFVDVLTKVSQEVDRRRRICETSAERTAAIKNTYEPLHPHVYHLQESYLAPKLKQLVAYCSSSDACEEGLTELLEDVGAQRVYRLPVFEKSFCEQLVEELEHFEQSSAPKGRPNTMNHYGILLNELGFDEDFITPLREHYLQPLASLLYPDCGGRCLDSHKAFVVKYALNEDLDLSYHYDNAEVTLNVSLGKEFKDGNLFFGDMRQVSISETECTEVEHRVSEGLLHRGQHMHGALPIFCGQRWNLIIWMRASQERNKLCPMCNRKPSLIEADGFADGFTKQSESQQNSFCELT
;
A
#
# COMPACT_ATOMS: atom_id res chain seq x y z
N MET A 1 -2.27 41.67 8.23
CA MET A 1 -1.64 40.68 7.32
C MET A 1 -1.64 39.37 8.06
N THR A 2 -2.73 38.64 7.94
CA THR A 2 -2.93 37.34 8.59
C THR A 2 -2.18 36.28 7.80
N ASN A 3 -1.30 35.55 8.47
CA ASN A 3 -0.60 34.37 7.97
C ASN A 3 -1.54 33.49 7.13
N GLU A 4 -1.24 33.36 5.84
CA GLU A 4 -1.67 32.18 5.08
C GLU A 4 -0.91 30.99 5.66
N GLY A 5 -1.46 30.43 6.73
CA GLY A 5 -1.02 29.17 7.29
C GLY A 5 -1.16 28.11 6.21
N ASP A 6 -0.05 27.42 5.97
CA ASP A 6 0.12 26.25 5.13
C ASP A 6 -1.07 25.30 5.33
N LYS A 7 -2.09 25.40 4.47
CA LYS A 7 -3.26 24.52 4.53
C LYS A 7 -2.78 23.16 4.04
N LYS A 8 -2.34 22.28 4.96
CA LYS A 8 -2.14 20.85 4.66
C LYS A 8 -3.33 20.38 3.82
N SER A 9 -3.04 19.87 2.62
CA SER A 9 -4.07 19.41 1.69
C SER A 9 -4.94 18.36 2.37
N ARG A 10 -6.26 18.52 2.30
CA ARG A 10 -7.18 17.55 2.88
C ARG A 10 -7.32 16.36 1.96
N PHE A 11 -7.13 15.15 2.49
CA PHE A 11 -7.29 13.92 1.74
C PHE A 11 -8.68 13.30 1.93
N TYR A 12 -9.07 12.48 0.96
CA TYR A 12 -10.39 11.89 0.82
C TYR A 12 -10.27 10.41 0.46
N ALA A 13 -11.35 9.67 0.71
CA ALA A 13 -11.58 8.33 0.18
C ALA A 13 -12.57 8.36 -0.99
N CYS A 14 -12.54 7.34 -1.84
CA CYS A 14 -13.60 7.15 -2.84
C CYS A 14 -14.75 6.37 -2.20
N SER A 15 -15.99 6.82 -2.41
CA SER A 15 -17.20 6.19 -1.83
C SER A 15 -17.34 4.70 -2.17
N CYS A 16 -16.77 4.28 -3.30
CA CYS A 16 -16.74 2.89 -3.72
C CYS A 16 -16.08 1.97 -2.68
N PHE A 17 -15.23 2.49 -1.79
CA PHE A 17 -14.63 1.71 -0.72
C PHE A 17 -15.70 0.98 0.12
N THR A 18 -16.84 1.62 0.37
CA THR A 18 -17.92 1.05 1.17
C THR A 18 -18.94 0.23 0.38
N THR A 19 -18.84 0.19 -0.95
CA THR A 19 -19.87 -0.45 -1.80
C THR A 19 -19.32 -1.47 -2.77
N ASP A 20 -18.08 -1.35 -3.24
CA ASP A 20 -17.50 -2.15 -4.31
C ASP A 20 -16.36 -3.05 -3.78
N ASN A 21 -16.00 -4.07 -4.56
CA ASN A 21 -14.91 -5.00 -4.28
C ASN A 21 -15.00 -5.65 -2.89
N ILE A 22 -16.19 -6.07 -2.47
CA ILE A 22 -16.38 -6.89 -1.26
C ILE A 22 -16.11 -8.34 -1.65
N PHE A 23 -15.13 -8.98 -1.03
CA PHE A 23 -14.76 -10.35 -1.38
C PHE A 23 -15.55 -11.36 -0.54
N LEU A 24 -16.21 -12.30 -1.22
CA LEU A 24 -16.89 -13.43 -0.61
C LEU A 24 -16.01 -14.66 -0.74
N ASP A 25 -15.33 -15.02 0.35
CA ASP A 25 -14.36 -16.12 0.34
C ASP A 25 -14.97 -17.48 -0.05
N ASP A 26 -16.16 -17.80 0.48
CA ASP A 26 -16.86 -19.06 0.21
C ASP A 26 -17.14 -19.29 -1.29
N TYR A 27 -17.25 -18.19 -2.05
CA TYR A 27 -17.61 -18.21 -3.47
C TYR A 27 -16.50 -17.68 -4.38
N LYS A 28 -15.36 -17.28 -3.80
CA LYS A 28 -14.22 -16.64 -4.49
C LYS A 28 -14.66 -15.53 -5.46
N LEU A 29 -15.60 -14.69 -5.00
CA LEU A 29 -16.29 -13.70 -5.82
C LEU A 29 -16.20 -12.31 -5.20
N HIS A 30 -15.87 -11.30 -6.03
CA HIS A 30 -16.05 -9.91 -5.65
C HIS A 30 -17.46 -9.43 -5.99
N VAL A 31 -18.11 -8.77 -5.02
CA VAL A 31 -19.47 -8.27 -5.14
C VAL A 31 -19.56 -6.78 -4.81
N ARG A 32 -20.64 -6.16 -5.30
CA ARG A 32 -21.05 -4.80 -4.99
C ARG A 32 -22.30 -4.82 -4.13
N PHE A 33 -22.32 -4.00 -3.08
CA PHE A 33 -23.45 -3.87 -2.16
C PHE A 33 -23.86 -2.41 -1.99
N VAL A 34 -25.08 -2.10 -2.45
CA VAL A 34 -25.73 -0.80 -2.23
C VAL A 34 -27.00 -0.97 -1.39
N SER A 35 -27.75 -2.04 -1.65
CA SER A 35 -28.93 -2.43 -0.88
C SER A 35 -29.17 -3.92 -1.03
N GLU A 36 -29.91 -4.53 -0.09
CA GLU A 36 -30.31 -5.94 -0.19
C GLU A 36 -31.08 -6.22 -1.49
N HIS A 37 -31.93 -5.28 -1.92
CA HIS A 37 -32.68 -5.42 -3.17
C HIS A 37 -31.76 -5.51 -4.40
N GLN A 38 -30.78 -4.59 -4.53
CA GLN A 38 -29.80 -4.65 -5.60
C GLN A 38 -28.98 -5.95 -5.51
N PHE A 39 -28.54 -6.33 -4.32
CA PHE A 39 -27.73 -7.51 -4.12
C PHE A 39 -28.46 -8.81 -4.52
N ARG A 40 -29.73 -8.95 -4.15
CA ARG A 40 -30.59 -10.07 -4.56
C ARG A 40 -30.73 -10.14 -6.07
N LEU A 41 -31.08 -9.02 -6.71
CA LEU A 41 -31.27 -8.98 -8.16
C LEU A 41 -30.01 -9.35 -8.95
N GLU A 42 -28.85 -8.85 -8.53
CA GLU A 42 -27.60 -9.03 -9.29
C GLU A 42 -26.87 -10.34 -8.94
N TYR A 43 -26.83 -10.74 -7.67
CA TYR A 43 -25.95 -11.82 -7.22
C TYR A 43 -26.66 -13.11 -6.82
N GLN A 44 -27.96 -13.10 -6.50
CA GLN A 44 -28.65 -14.34 -6.11
C GLN A 44 -28.57 -15.43 -7.19
N PRO A 45 -28.82 -15.16 -8.50
CA PRO A 45 -28.71 -16.19 -9.53
C PRO A 45 -27.28 -16.76 -9.65
N LEU A 46 -26.26 -15.91 -9.46
CA LEU A 46 -24.87 -16.30 -9.55
C LEU A 46 -24.43 -17.13 -8.33
N LEU A 47 -24.79 -16.68 -7.13
CA LEU A 47 -24.49 -17.39 -5.88
C LEU A 47 -25.18 -18.75 -5.83
N THR A 48 -26.40 -18.87 -6.34
CA THR A 48 -27.08 -20.18 -6.46
C THR A 48 -26.32 -21.14 -7.37
N ARG A 49 -25.76 -20.67 -8.48
CA ARG A 49 -24.89 -21.49 -9.35
C ARG A 49 -23.61 -21.94 -8.64
N PHE A 50 -23.17 -21.20 -7.64
CA PHE A 50 -22.01 -21.55 -6.81
C PHE A 50 -22.39 -22.26 -5.50
N GLY A 51 -23.64 -22.74 -5.35
CA GLY A 51 -24.05 -23.59 -4.22
C GLY A 51 -24.81 -22.89 -3.09
N CYS A 52 -25.12 -21.59 -3.21
CA CYS A 52 -26.02 -20.87 -2.31
C CYS A 52 -27.49 -21.17 -2.69
N VAL A 53 -27.98 -22.34 -2.29
CA VAL A 53 -29.27 -22.90 -2.74
C VAL A 53 -30.40 -22.72 -1.73
N THR A 54 -30.11 -22.35 -0.48
CA THR A 54 -31.12 -22.10 0.55
C THR A 54 -31.22 -20.62 0.91
N GLU A 55 -32.40 -20.19 1.35
CA GLU A 55 -32.57 -18.80 1.83
C GLU A 55 -31.67 -18.51 3.03
N GLN A 56 -31.44 -19.50 3.92
CA GLN A 56 -30.54 -19.32 5.05
C GLN A 56 -29.09 -19.05 4.61
N GLN A 57 -28.58 -19.80 3.63
CA GLN A 57 -27.24 -19.54 3.08
C GLN A 57 -27.15 -18.13 2.48
N PHE A 58 -28.21 -17.66 1.84
CA PHE A 58 -28.24 -16.32 1.26
C PHE A 58 -28.26 -15.23 2.35
N VAL A 59 -29.04 -15.43 3.41
CA VAL A 59 -29.04 -14.55 4.60
C VAL A 59 -27.67 -14.51 5.27
N ASP A 60 -26.97 -15.64 5.36
CA ASP A 60 -25.61 -15.69 5.90
C ASP A 60 -24.63 -14.89 5.03
N VAL A 61 -24.77 -14.95 3.70
CA VAL A 61 -24.00 -14.11 2.76
C VAL A 61 -24.29 -12.62 2.98
N LEU A 62 -25.57 -12.23 3.04
CA LEU A 62 -25.96 -10.84 3.31
C LEU A 62 -25.38 -10.34 4.64
N THR A 63 -25.40 -11.19 5.68
CA THR A 63 -24.83 -10.87 6.99
C THR A 63 -23.33 -10.60 6.89
N LYS A 64 -22.58 -11.45 6.20
CA LYS A 64 -21.13 -11.25 5.97
C LYS A 64 -20.86 -9.94 5.20
N VAL A 65 -21.64 -9.66 4.16
CA VAL A 65 -21.51 -8.44 3.35
C VAL A 65 -21.80 -7.20 4.21
N SER A 66 -22.88 -7.20 4.98
CA SER A 66 -23.24 -6.08 5.84
C SER A 66 -22.18 -5.81 6.91
N GLN A 67 -21.66 -6.87 7.54
CA GLN A 67 -20.58 -6.76 8.52
C GLN A 67 -19.32 -6.14 7.92
N GLU A 68 -18.94 -6.54 6.70
CA GLU A 68 -17.78 -5.95 6.01
C GLU A 68 -18.02 -4.48 5.63
N VAL A 69 -19.22 -4.13 5.17
CA VAL A 69 -19.59 -2.73 4.88
C VAL A 69 -19.51 -1.87 6.14
N ASP A 70 -20.06 -2.35 7.25
CA ASP A 70 -20.03 -1.62 8.53
C ASP A 70 -18.60 -1.49 9.08
N ARG A 71 -17.77 -2.54 8.94
CA ARG A 71 -16.34 -2.47 9.26
C ARG A 71 -15.63 -1.40 8.43
N ARG A 72 -15.89 -1.33 7.12
CA ARG A 72 -15.29 -0.32 6.23
C ARG A 72 -15.76 1.10 6.56
N ARG A 73 -17.02 1.30 6.93
CA ARG A 73 -17.54 2.62 7.35
C ARG A 73 -16.87 3.13 8.62
N ARG A 74 -16.57 2.24 9.57
CA ARG A 74 -15.96 2.61 10.86
C ARG A 74 -14.43 2.61 10.83
N ILE A 75 -13.79 2.42 9.66
CA ILE A 75 -12.35 2.18 9.58
C ILE A 75 -11.51 3.33 10.16
N CYS A 76 -11.89 4.58 9.89
CA CYS A 76 -11.19 5.77 10.40
C CYS A 76 -11.36 5.89 11.91
N GLU A 77 -12.60 5.77 12.41
CA GLU A 77 -12.92 5.80 13.85
C GLU A 77 -12.13 4.74 14.61
N THR A 78 -12.17 3.48 14.16
CA THR A 78 -11.47 2.38 14.84
C THR A 78 -9.94 2.53 14.75
N SER A 79 -9.41 3.11 13.66
CA SER A 79 -7.97 3.41 13.57
C SER A 79 -7.54 4.50 14.54
N ALA A 80 -8.34 5.56 14.69
CA ALA A 80 -8.10 6.63 15.66
C ALA A 80 -8.17 6.12 17.11
N GLU A 81 -9.17 5.28 17.44
CA GLU A 81 -9.28 4.62 18.74
C GLU A 81 -8.06 3.74 19.05
N ARG A 82 -7.60 2.93 18.09
CA ARG A 82 -6.38 2.13 18.24
C ARG A 82 -5.15 2.99 18.45
N THR A 83 -4.96 4.02 17.62
CA THR A 83 -3.82 4.95 17.72
C THR A 83 -3.77 5.60 19.10
N ALA A 84 -4.91 6.07 19.61
CA ALA A 84 -4.99 6.64 20.95
C ALA A 84 -4.69 5.61 22.06
N ALA A 85 -5.17 4.38 21.92
CA ALA A 85 -4.90 3.31 22.87
C ALA A 85 -3.43 2.89 22.87
N ILE A 86 -2.80 2.74 21.69
CA ILE A 86 -1.37 2.45 21.51
C ILE A 86 -0.55 3.51 22.24
N LYS A 87 -0.80 4.79 21.97
CA LYS A 87 -0.09 5.91 22.61
C LYS A 87 -0.16 5.88 24.15
N ASN A 88 -1.21 5.32 24.72
CA ASN A 88 -1.40 5.24 26.17
C ASN A 88 -0.83 3.97 26.81
N THR A 89 -0.56 2.92 26.02
CA THR A 89 -0.28 1.58 26.56
C THR A 89 1.05 0.98 26.10
N TYR A 90 1.60 1.46 24.99
CA TYR A 90 2.83 0.95 24.42
C TYR A 90 3.99 1.90 24.69
N GLU A 91 5.09 1.35 25.20
CA GLU A 91 6.36 2.06 25.37
C GLU A 91 7.34 1.55 24.30
N PRO A 92 7.87 2.41 23.43
CA PRO A 92 8.83 2.00 22.40
C PRO A 92 10.12 1.41 22.98
N LEU A 93 10.63 0.33 22.40
CA LEU A 93 11.93 -0.25 22.74
C LEU A 93 13.08 0.59 22.16
N HIS A 94 12.91 1.08 20.92
CA HIS A 94 13.87 1.86 20.17
C HIS A 94 13.27 3.19 19.70
N PRO A 95 13.06 4.20 20.57
CA PRO A 95 12.39 5.47 20.20
C PRO A 95 13.01 6.21 19.00
N HIS A 96 14.31 6.04 18.75
CA HIS A 96 15.02 6.69 17.65
C HIS A 96 14.62 6.17 16.26
N VAL A 97 14.03 4.97 16.14
CA VAL A 97 13.63 4.42 14.82
C VAL A 97 12.39 5.08 14.23
N TYR A 98 11.64 5.84 15.03
CA TYR A 98 10.45 6.58 14.61
C TYR A 98 10.76 7.87 13.84
N HIS A 99 12.03 8.27 13.77
CA HIS A 99 12.49 9.50 13.11
C HIS A 99 13.54 9.13 12.08
N LEU A 100 13.33 9.49 10.81
CA LEU A 100 14.28 9.14 9.75
C LEU A 100 15.63 9.82 9.98
N GLN A 101 16.71 9.04 9.95
CA GLN A 101 18.07 9.54 9.97
C GLN A 101 18.81 9.12 8.71
N GLU A 102 19.68 9.99 8.19
CA GLU A 102 20.48 9.69 7.00
C GLU A 102 21.45 8.51 7.21
N SER A 103 21.81 8.23 8.47
CA SER A 103 22.62 7.07 8.88
C SER A 103 21.90 5.74 8.72
N TYR A 104 20.57 5.73 8.61
CA TYR A 104 19.78 4.51 8.41
C TYR A 104 19.78 4.07 6.95
N LEU A 105 20.10 4.97 6.03
CA LEU A 105 19.95 4.77 4.60
C LEU A 105 21.23 4.21 3.99
N ALA A 106 21.08 3.23 3.11
CA ALA A 106 22.21 2.63 2.42
C ALA A 106 22.95 3.69 1.57
N PRO A 107 24.30 3.66 1.51
CA PRO A 107 25.08 4.65 0.76
C PRO A 107 24.69 4.72 -0.72
N LYS A 108 24.36 3.57 -1.32
CA LYS A 108 23.94 3.47 -2.71
C LYS A 108 22.58 4.14 -2.95
N LEU A 109 21.61 4.09 -2.02
CA LEU A 109 20.37 4.86 -2.15
C LEU A 109 20.67 6.36 -2.26
N LYS A 110 21.53 6.86 -1.38
CA LYS A 110 21.91 8.28 -1.35
C LYS A 110 22.61 8.71 -2.63
N GLN A 111 23.45 7.85 -3.21
CA GLN A 111 24.05 8.07 -4.52
C GLN A 111 23.01 8.15 -5.64
N LEU A 112 22.02 7.25 -5.65
CA LEU A 112 20.95 7.26 -6.65
C LEU A 112 20.09 8.53 -6.54
N VAL A 113 19.78 8.97 -5.33
CA VAL A 113 19.04 10.22 -5.08
C VAL A 113 19.86 11.45 -5.50
N ALA A 114 21.16 11.47 -5.20
CA ALA A 114 22.06 12.52 -5.66
C ALA A 114 22.14 12.58 -7.20
N TYR A 115 22.18 11.42 -7.87
CA TYR A 115 22.08 11.35 -9.33
C TYR A 115 20.77 11.97 -9.85
N CYS A 116 19.63 11.63 -9.24
CA CYS A 116 18.32 12.20 -9.62
C CYS A 116 18.24 13.72 -9.46
N SER A 117 19.12 14.31 -8.65
CA SER A 117 19.20 15.75 -8.40
C SER A 117 20.20 16.47 -9.32
N SER A 118 20.92 15.74 -10.18
CA SER A 118 21.89 16.30 -11.12
C SER A 118 21.21 16.86 -12.37
N SER A 119 21.89 17.78 -13.08
CA SER A 119 21.36 18.41 -14.30
C SER A 119 21.12 17.44 -15.45
N ASP A 120 21.88 16.34 -15.48
CA ASP A 120 21.89 15.37 -16.56
C ASP A 120 21.10 14.10 -16.21
N ALA A 121 20.28 14.16 -15.14
CA ALA A 121 19.50 13.04 -14.67
C ALA A 121 18.43 12.62 -15.69
N CYS A 122 18.47 11.37 -16.12
CA CYS A 122 17.47 10.76 -16.99
C CYS A 122 17.12 9.33 -16.55
N GLU A 123 16.05 8.78 -17.13
CA GLU A 123 15.59 7.42 -16.84
C GLU A 123 16.65 6.38 -17.22
N GLU A 124 17.28 6.55 -18.39
CA GLU A 124 18.28 5.63 -18.91
C GLU A 124 19.50 5.56 -17.98
N GLY A 125 20.06 6.71 -17.61
CA GLY A 125 21.23 6.77 -16.74
C GLY A 125 20.94 6.31 -15.31
N LEU A 126 19.71 6.51 -14.79
CA LEU A 126 19.32 5.92 -13.50
C LEU A 126 19.22 4.40 -13.60
N THR A 127 18.64 3.89 -14.68
CA THR A 127 18.47 2.44 -14.91
C THR A 127 19.82 1.73 -15.02
N GLU A 128 20.81 2.34 -15.67
CA GLU A 128 22.19 1.82 -15.73
C GLU A 128 22.86 1.69 -14.35
N LEU A 129 22.42 2.47 -13.36
CA LEU A 129 22.96 2.41 -11.99
C LEU A 129 22.28 1.36 -11.11
N LEU A 130 21.18 0.75 -11.59
CA LEU A 130 20.34 -0.21 -10.89
C LEU A 130 20.61 -1.65 -11.38
N GLU A 131 20.33 -2.62 -10.52
CA GLU A 131 20.41 -4.03 -10.92
C GLU A 131 19.19 -4.42 -11.78
N ASP A 132 19.45 -5.08 -12.91
CA ASP A 132 18.40 -5.72 -13.69
C ASP A 132 17.90 -6.97 -12.95
N VAL A 133 16.60 -6.99 -12.65
CA VAL A 133 15.94 -8.07 -11.91
C VAL A 133 15.12 -8.99 -12.82
N GLY A 134 15.19 -8.79 -14.14
CA GLY A 134 14.45 -9.56 -15.15
C GLY A 134 12.98 -9.19 -15.30
N ALA A 135 12.34 -8.66 -14.24
CA ALA A 135 10.97 -8.18 -14.31
C ALA A 135 10.92 -6.74 -14.85
N GLN A 136 10.12 -6.52 -15.90
CA GLN A 136 10.03 -5.23 -16.56
C GLN A 136 9.56 -4.13 -15.60
N ARG A 137 10.31 -3.02 -15.54
CA ARG A 137 10.00 -1.86 -14.69
C ARG A 137 9.76 -2.22 -13.23
N VAL A 138 10.57 -3.16 -12.73
CA VAL A 138 10.74 -3.47 -11.31
C VAL A 138 12.21 -3.22 -11.00
N TYR A 139 12.51 -2.42 -9.97
CA TYR A 139 13.88 -2.02 -9.67
C TYR A 139 14.25 -2.40 -8.24
N ARG A 140 15.42 -3.01 -8.08
CA ARG A 140 15.98 -3.34 -6.77
C ARG A 140 16.78 -2.16 -6.23
N LEU A 141 16.50 -1.81 -4.97
CA LEU A 141 17.11 -0.70 -4.27
C LEU A 141 17.70 -1.21 -2.95
N PRO A 142 18.99 -0.98 -2.66
CA PRO A 142 19.48 -1.09 -1.29
C PRO A 142 18.92 0.11 -0.52
N VAL A 143 17.96 -0.11 0.38
CA VAL A 143 17.23 1.00 1.02
C VAL A 143 17.89 1.38 2.34
N PHE A 144 18.11 0.41 3.21
CA PHE A 144 18.56 0.64 4.57
C PHE A 144 19.88 -0.07 4.88
N GLU A 145 20.60 0.46 5.86
CA GLU A 145 21.70 -0.23 6.51
C GLU A 145 21.18 -1.41 7.34
N LYS A 146 21.92 -2.53 7.33
CA LYS A 146 21.52 -3.77 8.01
C LYS A 146 21.25 -3.56 9.51
N SER A 147 22.10 -2.77 10.17
CA SER A 147 21.97 -2.47 11.60
C SER A 147 20.69 -1.70 11.94
N PHE A 148 20.21 -0.86 11.02
CA PHE A 148 18.92 -0.20 11.19
C PHE A 148 17.77 -1.19 11.01
N CYS A 149 17.83 -2.05 9.99
CA CYS A 149 16.83 -3.10 9.80
C CYS A 149 16.67 -4.00 11.03
N GLU A 150 17.77 -4.38 11.68
CA GLU A 150 17.76 -5.18 12.92
C GLU A 150 17.01 -4.45 14.04
N GLN A 151 17.35 -3.18 14.31
CA GLN A 151 16.68 -2.37 15.35
C GLN A 151 15.19 -2.14 15.05
N LEU A 152 14.84 -1.91 13.77
CA LEU A 152 13.45 -1.75 13.36
C LEU A 152 12.66 -3.04 13.58
N VAL A 153 13.23 -4.21 13.22
CA VAL A 153 12.58 -5.49 13.47
C VAL A 153 12.40 -5.74 14.98
N GLU A 154 13.41 -5.45 15.80
CA GLU A 154 13.31 -5.57 17.26
C GLU A 154 12.17 -4.72 17.85
N GLU A 155 12.03 -3.48 17.40
CA GLU A 155 10.92 -2.59 17.80
C GLU A 155 9.57 -3.18 17.42
N LEU A 156 9.44 -3.66 16.19
CA LEU A 156 8.18 -4.20 15.68
C LEU A 156 7.81 -5.52 16.37
N GLU A 157 8.79 -6.37 16.69
CA GLU A 157 8.58 -7.56 17.52
C GLU A 157 8.16 -7.21 18.94
N HIS A 158 8.75 -6.16 19.53
CA HIS A 158 8.35 -5.64 20.83
C HIS A 158 6.88 -5.19 20.83
N PHE A 159 6.47 -4.48 19.77
CA PHE A 159 5.07 -4.08 19.60
C PHE A 159 4.13 -5.27 19.44
N GLU A 160 4.50 -6.26 18.62
CA GLU A 160 3.70 -7.48 18.41
C GLU A 160 3.47 -8.25 19.71
N GLN A 161 4.49 -8.31 20.58
CA GLN A 161 4.41 -9.01 21.87
C GLN A 161 3.66 -8.23 22.96
N SER A 162 3.40 -6.93 22.74
CA SER A 162 2.68 -6.07 23.69
C SER A 162 1.17 -6.35 23.72
N SER A 163 0.50 -5.87 24.79
CA SER A 163 -0.96 -5.89 24.91
C SER A 163 -1.66 -4.79 24.12
N ALA A 164 -0.92 -3.91 23.44
CA ALA A 164 -1.48 -2.82 22.65
C ALA A 164 -2.34 -3.35 21.49
N PRO A 165 -3.46 -2.69 21.16
CA PRO A 165 -4.34 -3.16 20.11
C PRO A 165 -3.68 -3.03 18.73
N LYS A 166 -3.97 -3.98 17.85
CA LYS A 166 -3.36 -4.10 16.51
C LYS A 166 -4.42 -4.07 15.42
N GLY A 167 -4.22 -3.22 14.41
CA GLY A 167 -5.03 -3.20 13.20
C GLY A 167 -4.53 -4.21 12.18
N ARG A 168 -5.41 -4.68 11.27
CA ARG A 168 -4.98 -5.50 10.13
C ARG A 168 -4.29 -4.62 9.08
N PRO A 169 -3.13 -5.02 8.54
CA PRO A 169 -2.38 -4.20 7.58
C PRO A 169 -3.16 -4.00 6.27
N ASN A 170 -3.74 -5.07 5.72
CA ASN A 170 -4.58 -5.04 4.53
C ASN A 170 -5.63 -6.17 4.57
N THR A 171 -6.37 -6.37 3.48
CA THR A 171 -7.45 -7.38 3.38
C THR A 171 -6.96 -8.80 3.15
N MET A 172 -5.69 -8.98 2.78
CA MET A 172 -5.09 -10.26 2.39
C MET A 172 -4.08 -10.79 3.42
N ASN A 173 -3.52 -9.93 4.27
CA ASN A 173 -2.60 -10.30 5.35
C ASN A 173 -3.30 -10.24 6.71
N HIS A 174 -3.15 -11.31 7.48
CA HIS A 174 -3.65 -11.42 8.84
C HIS A 174 -2.65 -10.89 9.86
N TYR A 175 -1.36 -10.95 9.54
CA TYR A 175 -0.27 -10.59 10.45
C TYR A 175 0.55 -9.42 9.91
N GLY A 176 0.72 -8.40 10.73
CA GLY A 176 1.44 -7.19 10.37
C GLY A 176 1.00 -5.98 11.16
N ILE A 177 1.66 -4.85 10.88
CA ILE A 177 1.59 -3.64 11.68
C ILE A 177 1.31 -2.44 10.78
N LEU A 178 0.33 -1.62 11.17
CA LEU A 178 0.04 -0.35 10.53
C LEU A 178 0.96 0.73 11.11
N LEU A 179 1.91 1.23 10.32
CA LEU A 179 2.94 2.15 10.81
C LEU A 179 2.40 3.55 11.14
N ASN A 180 1.30 3.95 10.50
CA ASN A 180 0.62 5.20 10.83
C ASN A 180 0.01 5.16 12.25
N GLU A 181 -0.48 4.00 12.70
CA GLU A 181 -1.06 3.84 14.05
C GLU A 181 0.02 3.81 15.15
N LEU A 182 1.26 3.46 14.77
CA LEU A 182 2.43 3.55 15.64
C LEU A 182 3.08 4.94 15.64
N GLY A 183 2.76 5.81 14.68
CA GLY A 183 3.29 7.18 14.62
C GLY A 183 4.55 7.35 13.76
N PHE A 184 4.81 6.45 12.79
CA PHE A 184 5.95 6.57 11.87
C PHE A 184 5.71 7.56 10.71
N ASP A 185 4.46 7.96 10.43
CA ASP A 185 4.14 8.68 9.20
C ASP A 185 4.84 10.05 9.09
N GLU A 186 4.73 10.92 10.10
CA GLU A 186 5.20 12.32 9.99
C GLU A 186 6.74 12.42 9.97
N ASP A 187 7.44 11.73 10.87
CA ASP A 187 8.89 11.91 11.06
C ASP A 187 9.74 10.84 10.37
N PHE A 188 9.14 9.75 9.87
CA PHE A 188 9.88 8.68 9.17
C PHE A 188 9.43 8.48 7.72
N ILE A 189 8.16 8.09 7.51
CA ILE A 189 7.71 7.67 6.18
C ILE A 189 7.52 8.86 5.24
N THR A 190 7.02 10.00 5.73
CA THR A 190 6.85 11.22 4.93
C THR A 190 8.21 11.71 4.40
N PRO A 191 9.26 11.90 5.22
CA PRO A 191 10.58 12.31 4.74
C PRO A 191 11.23 11.26 3.83
N LEU A 192 11.06 9.96 4.12
CA LEU A 192 11.60 8.89 3.27
C LEU A 192 11.02 8.97 1.86
N ARG A 193 9.70 9.12 1.78
CA ARG A 193 8.96 9.26 0.53
C ARG A 193 9.37 10.50 -0.25
N GLU A 194 9.37 11.66 0.40
CA GLU A 194 9.60 12.95 -0.28
C GLU A 194 11.04 13.14 -0.71
N HIS A 195 12.01 12.78 0.14
CA HIS A 195 13.41 13.11 -0.10
C HIS A 195 14.18 11.99 -0.82
N TYR A 196 13.74 10.73 -0.71
CA TYR A 196 14.52 9.60 -1.24
C TYR A 196 13.78 8.77 -2.28
N LEU A 197 12.46 8.54 -2.13
CA LEU A 197 11.71 7.68 -3.05
C LEU A 197 11.12 8.45 -4.24
N GLN A 198 10.55 9.64 -4.01
CA GLN A 198 9.95 10.46 -5.05
C GLN A 198 10.94 10.89 -6.15
N PRO A 199 12.20 11.26 -5.86
CA PRO A 199 13.18 11.56 -6.92
C PRO A 199 13.40 10.39 -7.87
N LEU A 200 13.51 9.16 -7.34
CA LEU A 200 13.63 7.94 -8.14
C LEU A 200 12.36 7.69 -8.95
N ALA A 201 11.20 7.74 -8.29
CA ALA A 201 9.91 7.51 -8.94
C ALA A 201 9.60 8.54 -10.05
N SER A 202 10.09 9.77 -9.91
CA SER A 202 9.92 10.84 -10.89
C SER A 202 10.55 10.54 -12.25
N LEU A 203 11.66 9.78 -12.23
CA LEU A 203 12.38 9.35 -13.43
C LEU A 203 11.89 7.97 -13.92
N LEU A 204 11.65 7.02 -13.01
CA LEU A 204 11.31 5.64 -13.36
C LEU A 204 9.82 5.44 -13.72
N TYR A 205 8.94 6.29 -13.18
CA TYR A 205 7.48 6.16 -13.29
C TYR A 205 6.76 7.49 -13.62
N PRO A 206 7.23 8.28 -14.60
CA PRO A 206 6.62 9.56 -14.93
C PRO A 206 5.19 9.41 -15.47
N ASP A 207 4.88 8.27 -16.10
CA ASP A 207 3.60 7.94 -16.74
C ASP A 207 2.48 7.56 -15.76
N CYS A 208 2.79 7.30 -14.49
CA CYS A 208 1.78 6.93 -13.49
C CYS A 208 1.84 7.79 -12.22
N GLY A 209 2.32 9.03 -12.32
CA GLY A 209 2.29 9.99 -11.22
C GLY A 209 3.49 9.96 -10.28
N GLY A 210 4.60 9.31 -10.65
CA GLY A 210 5.81 9.24 -9.83
C GLY A 210 6.41 10.62 -9.45
N ARG A 211 6.06 11.67 -10.19
CA ARG A 211 6.47 13.07 -9.93
C ARG A 211 5.66 13.78 -8.85
N CYS A 212 4.48 13.28 -8.50
CA CYS A 212 3.52 13.95 -7.63
C CYS A 212 2.95 13.01 -6.58
N LEU A 213 3.78 12.11 -6.06
CA LEU A 213 3.43 11.27 -4.92
C LEU A 213 3.22 12.18 -3.71
N ASP A 214 1.98 12.37 -3.26
CA ASP A 214 1.57 13.36 -2.23
C ASP A 214 0.93 12.72 -0.99
N SER A 215 0.70 11.40 -1.02
CA SER A 215 0.24 10.62 0.13
C SER A 215 0.86 9.22 0.14
N HIS A 216 0.72 8.51 1.27
CA HIS A 216 1.14 7.12 1.38
C HIS A 216 0.30 6.33 2.37
N LYS A 217 0.46 5.00 2.30
CA LYS A 217 0.10 4.08 3.37
C LYS A 217 1.28 3.13 3.58
N ALA A 218 1.84 3.12 4.78
CA ALA A 218 2.94 2.23 5.14
C ALA A 218 2.52 1.19 6.18
N PHE A 219 2.94 -0.04 5.97
CA PHE A 219 2.64 -1.15 6.85
C PHE A 219 3.73 -2.21 6.75
N VAL A 220 3.84 -3.02 7.79
CA VAL A 220 4.73 -4.16 7.82
C VAL A 220 3.90 -5.43 7.73
N VAL A 221 4.36 -6.40 6.93
CA VAL A 221 3.78 -7.75 6.89
C VAL A 221 4.81 -8.75 7.41
N LYS A 222 4.31 -9.79 8.08
CA LYS A 222 5.11 -10.86 8.66
C LYS A 222 4.68 -12.19 8.07
N TYR A 223 5.65 -12.93 7.55
CA TYR A 223 5.47 -14.33 7.16
C TYR A 223 6.22 -15.23 8.12
N ALA A 224 5.55 -16.26 8.64
CA ALA A 224 6.13 -17.24 9.56
C ALA A 224 5.40 -18.58 9.46
N LEU A 225 6.06 -19.66 9.89
CA LEU A 225 5.43 -20.97 10.01
C LEU A 225 4.24 -20.89 10.99
N ASN A 226 3.05 -21.28 10.52
CA ASN A 226 1.73 -21.18 11.21
C ASN A 226 1.07 -19.80 11.22
N GLU A 227 1.61 -18.83 10.49
CA GLU A 227 0.97 -17.53 10.20
C GLU A 227 0.64 -17.44 8.70
N ASP A 228 0.74 -16.27 8.09
CA ASP A 228 0.69 -16.15 6.63
C ASP A 228 1.99 -16.75 6.03
N LEU A 229 1.86 -17.60 5.02
CA LEU A 229 3.01 -18.22 4.33
C LEU A 229 3.33 -17.56 3.00
N ASP A 230 2.29 -17.11 2.29
CA ASP A 230 2.34 -16.55 0.94
C ASP A 230 1.39 -15.35 0.84
N LEU A 231 1.37 -14.74 -0.35
CA LEU A 231 0.37 -13.74 -0.69
C LEU A 231 -0.09 -13.96 -2.13
N SER A 232 -1.39 -14.20 -2.28
CA SER A 232 -2.02 -14.46 -3.58
C SER A 232 -1.79 -13.33 -4.58
N TYR A 233 -1.91 -13.64 -5.86
CA TYR A 233 -1.71 -12.70 -6.96
C TYR A 233 -2.67 -11.50 -6.92
N HIS A 234 -2.12 -10.29 -6.82
CA HIS A 234 -2.88 -9.05 -6.60
C HIS A 234 -2.15 -7.82 -7.17
N TYR A 235 -2.80 -6.67 -7.09
CA TYR A 235 -2.19 -5.36 -7.34
C TYR A 235 -2.34 -4.50 -6.08
N ASP A 236 -1.52 -3.46 -5.98
CA ASP A 236 -1.55 -2.51 -4.88
C ASP A 236 -2.49 -1.34 -5.15
N ASN A 237 -3.13 -0.84 -4.09
CA ASN A 237 -3.83 0.44 -4.13
C ASN A 237 -2.83 1.61 -3.99
N ALA A 238 -1.90 1.68 -4.95
CA ALA A 238 -0.81 2.64 -5.05
C ALA A 238 -0.55 3.02 -6.52
N GLU A 239 0.14 4.13 -6.73
CA GLU A 239 0.72 4.47 -8.02
C GLU A 239 2.12 3.83 -8.14
N VAL A 240 2.91 3.93 -7.06
CA VAL A 240 4.22 3.28 -6.93
C VAL A 240 4.29 2.59 -5.57
N THR A 241 4.80 1.37 -5.54
CA THR A 241 5.02 0.59 -4.31
C THR A 241 6.51 0.38 -4.09
N LEU A 242 6.94 0.52 -2.84
CA LEU A 242 8.20 -0.01 -2.36
C LEU A 242 7.92 -1.17 -1.39
N ASN A 243 8.53 -2.32 -1.62
CA ASN A 243 8.51 -3.47 -0.71
C ASN A 243 9.94 -3.80 -0.28
N VAL A 244 10.29 -3.55 0.98
CA VAL A 244 11.64 -3.73 1.54
C VAL A 244 11.68 -4.94 2.45
N SER A 245 12.59 -5.86 2.21
CA SER A 245 12.85 -6.97 3.14
C SER A 245 13.65 -6.45 4.34
N LEU A 246 13.01 -6.22 5.48
CA LEU A 246 13.70 -5.79 6.70
C LEU A 246 14.55 -6.93 7.29
N GLY A 247 14.12 -8.18 7.12
CA GLY A 247 14.93 -9.35 7.43
C GLY A 247 14.24 -10.40 8.28
N LYS A 248 15.04 -10.91 9.23
CA LYS A 248 15.24 -12.32 9.63
C LYS A 248 15.65 -13.24 8.47
N GLU A 249 16.32 -14.33 8.83
CA GLU A 249 16.70 -15.36 7.87
C GLU A 249 15.47 -16.17 7.48
N PHE A 250 15.26 -16.33 6.18
CA PHE A 250 14.23 -17.19 5.62
C PHE A 250 14.78 -17.88 4.37
N LYS A 251 14.11 -18.97 3.97
CA LYS A 251 14.39 -19.66 2.71
C LYS A 251 13.15 -19.59 1.81
N ASP A 252 13.39 -19.39 0.52
CA ASP A 252 12.37 -19.16 -0.51
C ASP A 252 11.62 -17.84 -0.25
N GLY A 253 10.33 -17.73 -0.56
CA GLY A 253 9.59 -16.49 -0.33
C GLY A 253 9.88 -15.37 -1.33
N ASN A 254 10.37 -15.68 -2.53
CA ASN A 254 10.57 -14.68 -3.56
C ASN A 254 9.26 -14.00 -3.96
N LEU A 255 9.37 -12.81 -4.53
CA LEU A 255 8.24 -12.14 -5.14
C LEU A 255 8.14 -12.57 -6.61
N PHE A 256 6.94 -12.64 -7.15
CA PHE A 256 6.76 -12.87 -8.58
C PHE A 256 5.89 -11.77 -9.16
N PHE A 257 6.25 -11.29 -10.34
CA PHE A 257 5.61 -10.18 -11.04
C PHE A 257 5.13 -10.66 -12.40
N GLY A 258 3.87 -10.39 -12.72
CA GLY A 258 3.36 -10.52 -14.07
C GLY A 258 3.06 -9.15 -14.68
N ASP A 259 2.12 -9.13 -15.62
CA ASP A 259 1.73 -7.92 -16.32
C ASP A 259 0.93 -6.94 -15.46
N MET A 260 0.57 -5.81 -16.06
CA MET A 260 -0.39 -4.87 -15.49
C MET A 260 -1.75 -5.54 -15.29
N ARG A 261 -2.49 -5.08 -14.28
CA ARG A 261 -3.85 -5.53 -13.95
C ARG A 261 -4.85 -5.65 -15.12
N GLN A 262 -4.64 -4.88 -16.20
CA GLN A 262 -5.51 -4.92 -17.38
C GLN A 262 -5.32 -6.16 -18.26
N VAL A 263 -4.21 -6.88 -18.10
CA VAL A 263 -3.90 -8.11 -18.85
C VAL A 263 -4.49 -9.31 -18.12
N SER A 264 -5.03 -10.27 -18.88
CA SER A 264 -5.63 -11.46 -18.28
C SER A 264 -4.56 -12.41 -17.74
N ILE A 265 -4.85 -13.09 -16.62
CA ILE A 265 -3.90 -14.03 -16.00
C ILE A 265 -3.50 -15.18 -16.94
N SER A 266 -4.35 -15.55 -17.90
CA SER A 266 -4.06 -16.60 -18.89
C SER A 266 -3.05 -16.17 -19.94
N GLU A 267 -2.83 -14.87 -20.10
CA GLU A 267 -1.90 -14.28 -21.08
C GLU A 267 -0.59 -13.82 -20.43
N THR A 268 -0.51 -13.90 -19.11
CA THR A 268 0.61 -13.36 -18.34
C THR A 268 1.66 -14.41 -18.05
N GLU A 269 2.91 -14.04 -18.30
CA GLU A 269 4.09 -14.75 -17.81
C GLU A 269 4.61 -14.07 -16.54
N CYS A 270 4.80 -14.84 -15.47
CA CYS A 270 5.33 -14.32 -14.22
C CYS A 270 6.85 -14.46 -14.18
N THR A 271 7.53 -13.38 -13.81
CA THR A 271 8.96 -13.36 -13.51
C THR A 271 9.18 -13.41 -12.01
N GLU A 272 9.91 -14.41 -11.54
CA GLU A 272 10.32 -14.51 -10.15
C GLU A 272 11.51 -13.58 -9.87
N VAL A 273 11.43 -12.83 -8.79
CA VAL A 273 12.42 -11.85 -8.36
C VAL A 273 12.82 -12.16 -6.92
N GLU A 274 14.11 -12.42 -6.73
CA GLU A 274 14.68 -12.69 -5.41
C GLU A 274 14.42 -11.53 -4.43
N HIS A 275 13.92 -11.84 -3.23
CA HIS A 275 13.72 -10.83 -2.20
C HIS A 275 14.87 -10.86 -1.19
N ARG A 276 15.80 -9.92 -1.30
CA ARG A 276 17.01 -9.88 -0.48
C ARG A 276 16.84 -9.00 0.75
N VAL A 277 17.36 -9.46 1.88
CA VAL A 277 17.36 -8.71 3.15
C VAL A 277 18.04 -7.35 2.97
N SER A 278 17.52 -6.31 3.62
CA SER A 278 17.89 -4.88 3.55
C SER A 278 17.66 -4.17 2.21
N GLU A 279 17.22 -4.90 1.19
CA GLU A 279 16.89 -4.36 -0.11
C GLU A 279 15.37 -4.31 -0.31
N GLY A 280 14.94 -3.42 -1.22
CA GLY A 280 13.55 -3.32 -1.61
C GLY A 280 13.35 -3.37 -3.10
N LEU A 281 12.16 -3.81 -3.50
CA LEU A 281 11.69 -3.75 -4.88
C LEU A 281 10.75 -2.55 -5.03
N LEU A 282 11.10 -1.65 -5.93
CA LEU A 282 10.29 -0.52 -6.33
C LEU A 282 9.58 -0.85 -7.65
N HIS A 283 8.25 -0.83 -7.66
CA HIS A 283 7.45 -1.19 -8.83
C HIS A 283 6.19 -0.33 -8.95
N ARG A 284 5.52 -0.39 -10.10
CA ARG A 284 4.19 0.23 -10.26
C ARG A 284 3.17 -0.51 -9.41
N GLY A 285 2.27 0.22 -8.75
CA GLY A 285 1.25 -0.41 -7.91
C GLY A 285 0.27 -1.29 -8.68
N GLN A 286 0.03 -0.99 -9.97
CA GLN A 286 -0.83 -1.79 -10.86
C GLN A 286 -0.14 -3.03 -11.45
N HIS A 287 1.16 -3.25 -11.19
CA HIS A 287 1.80 -4.53 -11.52
C HIS A 287 1.18 -5.63 -10.68
N MET A 288 0.65 -6.63 -11.37
CA MET A 288 0.13 -7.80 -10.68
C MET A 288 1.31 -8.63 -10.16
N HIS A 289 1.29 -8.94 -8.87
CA HIS A 289 2.38 -9.62 -8.20
C HIS A 289 1.88 -10.45 -7.01
N GLY A 290 2.75 -11.29 -6.48
CA GLY A 290 2.48 -12.08 -5.27
C GLY A 290 3.76 -12.46 -4.56
N ALA A 291 3.61 -13.10 -3.41
CA ALA A 291 4.72 -13.67 -2.65
C ALA A 291 4.62 -15.19 -2.68
N LEU A 292 5.70 -15.86 -3.07
CA LEU A 292 5.83 -17.31 -2.94
C LEU A 292 5.90 -17.70 -1.46
N PRO A 293 5.57 -18.96 -1.11
CA PRO A 293 5.63 -19.43 0.26
C PRO A 293 7.06 -19.43 0.80
N ILE A 294 7.22 -19.08 2.08
CA ILE A 294 8.48 -19.35 2.81
C ILE A 294 8.50 -20.80 3.30
N PHE A 295 9.66 -21.45 3.22
CA PHE A 295 9.82 -22.82 3.73
C PHE A 295 10.23 -22.87 5.20
N CYS A 296 11.04 -21.91 5.64
CA CYS A 296 11.49 -21.78 7.02
C CYS A 296 11.87 -20.35 7.36
N GLY A 297 11.97 -20.05 8.66
CA GLY A 297 12.38 -18.76 9.16
C GLY A 297 11.22 -17.78 9.30
N GLN A 298 11.55 -16.50 9.28
CA GLN A 298 10.58 -15.40 9.32
C GLN A 298 10.99 -14.35 8.32
N ARG A 299 10.01 -13.73 7.68
CA ARG A 299 10.23 -12.65 6.73
C ARG A 299 9.39 -11.45 7.12
N TRP A 300 10.07 -10.35 7.40
CA TRP A 300 9.47 -9.06 7.72
C TRP A 300 9.66 -8.11 6.55
N ASN A 301 8.57 -7.61 5.98
CA ASN A 301 8.63 -6.67 4.88
C ASN A 301 7.98 -5.34 5.25
N LEU A 302 8.70 -4.24 5.04
CA LEU A 302 8.12 -2.90 5.02
C LEU A 302 7.54 -2.64 3.64
N ILE A 303 6.24 -2.34 3.57
CA ILE A 303 5.55 -2.00 2.33
C ILE A 303 5.06 -0.55 2.42
N ILE A 304 5.37 0.24 1.41
CA ILE A 304 4.95 1.64 1.30
C ILE A 304 4.19 1.79 -0.02
N TRP A 305 2.88 1.97 0.09
CA TRP A 305 2.02 2.37 -1.01
C TRP A 305 2.08 3.88 -1.17
N MET A 306 2.78 4.36 -2.19
CA MET A 306 2.87 5.79 -2.49
C MET A 306 1.82 6.16 -3.54
N ARG A 307 1.15 7.29 -3.30
CA ARG A 307 -0.03 7.69 -4.05
C ARG A 307 0.09 9.10 -4.58
N ALA A 308 -0.45 9.32 -5.77
CA ALA A 308 -0.51 10.61 -6.43
C ALA A 308 -1.97 11.04 -6.61
N SER A 309 -2.42 12.01 -5.81
CA SER A 309 -3.81 12.48 -5.88
C SER A 309 -4.19 13.01 -7.26
N GLN A 310 -3.25 13.58 -8.01
CA GLN A 310 -3.48 14.05 -9.38
C GLN A 310 -3.95 12.94 -10.32
N GLU A 311 -3.43 11.72 -10.19
CA GLU A 311 -3.86 10.59 -11.00
C GLU A 311 -5.16 9.99 -10.46
N ARG A 312 -5.25 9.83 -9.15
CA ARG A 312 -6.43 9.27 -8.47
C ARG A 312 -7.69 10.10 -8.71
N ASN A 313 -7.58 11.43 -8.73
CA ASN A 313 -8.70 12.32 -8.97
C ASN A 313 -9.28 12.19 -10.40
N LYS A 314 -8.51 11.67 -11.37
CA LYS A 314 -8.99 11.39 -12.73
C LYS A 314 -9.81 10.09 -12.74
N LEU A 315 -9.27 9.02 -12.16
CA LEU A 315 -9.86 7.69 -12.17
C LEU A 315 -9.50 6.93 -10.89
N CYS A 316 -10.51 6.46 -10.15
CA CYS A 316 -10.30 5.64 -8.96
C CYS A 316 -9.72 4.27 -9.36
N PRO A 317 -8.55 3.85 -8.84
CA PRO A 317 -7.95 2.56 -9.19
C PRO A 317 -8.76 1.37 -8.64
N MET A 318 -9.67 1.57 -7.70
CA MET A 318 -10.48 0.47 -7.15
C MET A 318 -11.70 0.17 -8.00
N CYS A 319 -12.44 1.19 -8.43
CA CYS A 319 -13.69 1.01 -9.19
C CYS A 319 -13.62 1.42 -10.66
N ASN A 320 -12.49 1.93 -11.14
CA ASN A 320 -12.28 2.40 -12.52
C ASN A 320 -13.34 3.43 -12.97
N ARG A 321 -13.76 4.31 -12.06
CA ARG A 321 -14.68 5.42 -12.31
C ARG A 321 -14.12 6.71 -11.73
N LYS A 322 -14.61 7.86 -12.20
CA LYS A 322 -14.32 9.15 -11.56
C LYS A 322 -14.72 9.06 -10.07
N PRO A 323 -13.81 9.40 -9.13
CA PRO A 323 -14.06 9.18 -7.72
C PRO A 323 -15.16 10.10 -7.19
N SER A 324 -16.00 9.55 -6.32
CA SER A 324 -16.92 10.34 -5.48
C SER A 324 -16.30 10.47 -4.10
N LEU A 325 -15.84 11.67 -3.76
CA LEU A 325 -14.99 11.91 -2.59
C LEU A 325 -15.81 11.95 -1.30
N ILE A 326 -15.37 11.18 -0.30
CA ILE A 326 -15.87 11.20 1.07
C ILE A 326 -14.73 11.61 2.00
N GLU A 327 -15.05 12.44 2.99
CA GLU A 327 -14.09 12.88 4.00
C GLU A 327 -13.58 11.69 4.82
N ALA A 328 -12.28 11.70 5.08
CA ALA A 328 -11.58 10.70 5.87
C ALA A 328 -10.35 11.34 6.53
N ASP A 329 -9.75 10.64 7.49
CA ASP A 329 -8.61 11.14 8.27
C ASP A 329 -7.26 10.79 7.63
N GLY A 330 -6.22 11.54 8.02
CA GLY A 330 -4.85 11.36 7.55
C GLY A 330 -4.74 11.46 6.02
N PHE A 331 -4.02 10.53 5.41
CA PHE A 331 -3.90 10.41 3.96
C PHE A 331 -5.06 9.67 3.28
N ALA A 332 -5.98 9.05 4.04
CA ALA A 332 -7.10 8.28 3.52
C ALA A 332 -6.72 7.32 2.35
N ASP A 333 -7.41 7.42 1.20
CA ASP A 333 -7.05 6.71 -0.03
C ASP A 333 -6.25 7.58 -1.02
N GLY A 334 -5.74 8.74 -0.58
CA GLY A 334 -4.87 9.61 -1.38
C GLY A 334 -5.59 10.45 -2.44
N PHE A 335 -6.89 10.71 -2.29
CA PHE A 335 -7.62 11.63 -3.16
C PHE A 335 -7.62 13.05 -2.57
N THR A 336 -7.70 14.09 -3.41
CA THR A 336 -7.79 15.49 -2.97
C THR A 336 -8.92 16.20 -3.73
N LYS A 337 -9.43 17.32 -3.21
CA LYS A 337 -10.29 18.21 -4.01
C LYS A 337 -9.39 19.14 -4.81
N GLN A 338 -9.58 19.21 -6.12
CA GLN A 338 -8.96 20.26 -6.93
C GLN A 338 -9.48 21.62 -6.44
N SER A 339 -8.57 22.57 -6.20
CA SER A 339 -8.96 23.96 -5.94
C SER A 339 -9.56 24.55 -7.23
N GLU A 340 -10.65 25.32 -7.11
CA GLU A 340 -11.34 25.96 -8.25
C GLU A 340 -10.38 26.80 -9.13
N SER A 341 -9.25 27.23 -8.57
CA SER A 341 -8.18 27.94 -9.29
C SER A 341 -7.50 27.13 -10.41
N GLN A 342 -7.45 25.79 -10.32
CA GLN A 342 -6.82 24.95 -11.36
C GLN A 342 -7.76 24.64 -12.52
N GLN A 343 -9.08 24.83 -12.37
CA GLN A 343 -10.02 24.68 -13.48
C GLN A 343 -9.94 25.84 -14.47
N ASN A 344 -9.60 27.05 -14.01
CA ASN A 344 -9.50 28.22 -14.89
C ASN A 344 -8.20 28.28 -15.71
N SER A 345 -7.13 27.61 -15.27
CA SER A 345 -5.85 27.59 -16.03
C SER A 345 -5.91 26.76 -17.31
N PHE A 346 -6.88 25.84 -17.44
CA PHE A 346 -7.10 25.07 -18.67
C PHE A 346 -8.10 25.73 -19.63
N CYS A 347 -8.80 26.78 -19.21
CA CYS A 347 -9.80 27.48 -20.03
C CYS A 347 -9.28 28.78 -20.68
N GLU A 348 -8.05 29.22 -20.41
CA GLU A 348 -7.47 30.45 -21.00
C GLU A 348 -6.45 30.20 -22.14
N LEU A 349 -6.33 28.96 -22.62
CA LEU A 349 -5.51 28.62 -23.79
C LEU A 349 -6.36 27.91 -24.86
N THR A 350 -7.31 28.63 -25.46
CA THR A 350 -7.92 28.29 -26.76
C THR A 350 -8.00 29.51 -27.64
#